data_AF-A0A7L0XUE1-F1
#
_entry.id   AF-A0A7L0XUE1-F1
#
_cell.length_a   1.000
_cell.length_b   1.000
_cell.length_c   1.000
_cell.angle_alpha   90.00
_cell.angle_beta   90.00
_cell.angle_gamma   90.00
#
_symmetry.space_group_name_H-M   'P 1'
#
loop_
_entity.id
_entity.type
_entity.pdbx_description
1 polymer ?
#
loop_
_entity_poly.entity_id
_entity_poly.type
_entity_poly.pdbx_seq_one_letter_code
_entity_poly.pdbx_strand_id
1 'polypeptide(L)'
;QDKPVLCLANQNGSQVECELGNPLKRGAQVRFFLILSTSGITIHTSDLAVELALSTISEQPGLEPVVARARVVLELPLSVTGVAVPPRLFFGGEVRGESAVRRESQVGSAVSFKVTVSHRGQAPKTLGSAFLTLHWPLELPNGKWLLYPLSLELGTPPVPCSPSANPLRLTLVQPRGLGRA
;
A
#
# COMPACT_ATOMS: atom_id res chain seq x y z
N GLN A 1 -25.43 -22.14 34.68
CA GLN A 1 -24.33 -22.41 33.73
C GLN A 1 -24.94 -22.30 32.35
N ASP A 2 -24.57 -21.27 31.59
CA ASP A 2 -25.17 -21.02 30.28
C ASP A 2 -24.66 -22.06 29.29
N LYS A 3 -25.61 -22.80 28.70
CA LYS A 3 -25.32 -23.78 27.66
C LYS A 3 -24.84 -23.01 26.42
N PRO A 4 -23.71 -23.40 25.79
CA PRO A 4 -23.26 -22.73 24.58
C PRO A 4 -24.29 -22.90 23.46
N VAL A 5 -24.52 -21.83 22.69
CA VAL A 5 -25.37 -21.86 21.49
C VAL A 5 -24.69 -22.76 20.46
N LEU A 6 -25.41 -23.77 19.98
CA LEU A 6 -24.92 -24.65 18.92
C LEU A 6 -25.22 -23.98 17.58
N CYS A 7 -24.17 -23.68 16.81
CA CYS A 7 -24.29 -23.09 15.48
C CYS A 7 -23.66 -24.02 14.45
N LEU A 8 -24.35 -24.27 13.34
CA LEU A 8 -23.90 -25.08 12.22
C LEU A 8 -23.87 -24.23 10.96
N ALA A 9 -22.69 -24.11 10.34
CA ALA A 9 -22.54 -23.45 9.06
C ALA A 9 -22.84 -24.42 7.92
N ASN A 10 -23.40 -23.92 6.82
CA ASN A 10 -23.54 -24.69 5.60
C ASN A 10 -22.17 -24.97 4.93
N GLN A 11 -22.15 -25.87 3.93
CA GLN A 11 -20.91 -26.32 3.29
C GLN A 11 -20.07 -25.18 2.69
N ASN A 12 -20.72 -24.14 2.17
CA ASN A 12 -20.05 -22.99 1.54
C ASN A 12 -19.74 -21.84 2.53
N GLY A 13 -20.13 -21.97 3.81
CA GLY A 13 -19.93 -20.95 4.83
C GLY A 13 -20.72 -19.65 4.62
N SER A 14 -21.76 -19.66 3.79
CA SER A 14 -22.58 -18.48 3.47
C SER A 14 -23.76 -18.30 4.43
N GLN A 15 -24.16 -19.34 5.14
CA GLN A 15 -25.27 -19.32 6.09
C GLN A 15 -24.89 -20.11 7.35
N VAL A 16 -25.31 -19.63 8.50
CA VAL A 16 -25.18 -20.29 9.79
C VAL A 16 -26.54 -20.41 10.45
N GLU A 17 -26.87 -21.59 10.94
CA GLU A 17 -28.08 -21.85 11.71
C GLU A 17 -27.69 -22.09 13.16
N CYS A 18 -28.33 -21.38 14.09
CA CYS A 18 -28.01 -21.42 15.51
C CYS A 18 -29.23 -21.81 16.34
N GLU A 19 -29.08 -22.84 17.18
CA GLU A 19 -30.12 -23.27 18.10
C GLU A 19 -30.13 -22.39 19.36
N LEU A 20 -31.12 -21.52 19.46
CA LEU A 20 -31.26 -20.59 20.60
C LEU A 20 -31.92 -21.25 21.83
N GLY A 21 -32.65 -22.35 21.63
CA GLY A 21 -33.28 -23.14 22.70
C GLY A 21 -34.58 -23.80 22.27
N ASN A 22 -34.87 -24.97 22.83
CA ASN A 22 -36.10 -25.72 22.57
C ASN A 22 -36.77 -26.15 23.88
N PRO A 23 -37.80 -25.41 24.36
CA PRO A 23 -38.21 -24.08 23.92
C PRO A 23 -37.30 -22.98 24.49
N LEU A 24 -37.19 -21.85 23.78
CA LEU A 24 -36.61 -20.64 24.33
C LEU A 24 -37.60 -19.99 25.32
N LYS A 25 -37.20 -19.82 26.59
CA LYS A 25 -38.09 -19.29 27.64
C LYS A 25 -38.48 -17.84 27.37
N ARG A 26 -39.71 -17.47 27.77
CA ARG A 26 -40.20 -16.07 27.70
C ARG A 26 -39.24 -15.13 28.45
N GLY A 27 -38.87 -14.03 27.81
CA GLY A 27 -37.97 -13.02 28.39
C GLY A 27 -36.51 -13.46 28.50
N ALA A 28 -36.16 -14.65 28.01
CA ALA A 28 -34.76 -15.08 27.94
C ALA A 28 -34.00 -14.22 26.93
N GLN A 29 -32.78 -13.85 27.29
CA GLN A 29 -31.85 -13.17 26.40
C GLN A 29 -30.66 -14.08 26.16
N VAL A 30 -30.36 -14.33 24.89
CA VAL A 30 -29.22 -15.16 24.47
C VAL A 30 -28.21 -14.22 23.81
N ARG A 31 -26.95 -14.32 24.23
CA ARG A 31 -25.83 -13.57 23.64
C ARG A 31 -24.79 -14.57 23.16
N PHE A 32 -24.36 -14.42 21.92
CA PHE A 32 -23.33 -15.23 21.30
C PHE A 32 -22.60 -14.41 20.24
N PHE A 33 -21.49 -14.94 19.75
CA PHE A 33 -20.67 -14.30 18.73
C PHE A 33 -20.62 -15.18 17.49
N LEU A 34 -20.71 -14.55 16.32
CA LEU A 34 -20.43 -15.17 15.04
C LEU A 34 -19.08 -14.65 14.54
N ILE A 35 -18.12 -15.56 14.33
CA ILE A 35 -16.82 -15.22 13.76
C ILE A 35 -16.89 -15.47 12.26
N LEU A 36 -16.76 -14.41 11.48
CA LEU A 36 -16.83 -14.45 10.03
C LEU A 36 -15.42 -14.52 9.44
N SER A 37 -15.20 -15.41 8.48
CA SER A 37 -13.97 -15.44 7.70
C SER A 37 -13.92 -14.26 6.75
N THR A 38 -12.74 -13.65 6.59
CA THR A 38 -12.50 -12.58 5.61
C THR A 38 -12.11 -13.13 4.22
N SER A 39 -12.14 -14.45 4.04
CA SER A 39 -11.89 -15.10 2.76
C SER A 39 -12.90 -14.63 1.70
N GLY A 40 -12.41 -14.01 0.62
CA GLY A 40 -13.26 -13.47 -0.45
C GLY A 40 -13.49 -11.97 -0.38
N ILE A 41 -13.06 -11.27 0.68
CA ILE A 41 -13.03 -9.81 0.70
C ILE A 41 -12.01 -9.31 -0.34
N THR A 42 -12.44 -8.36 -1.17
CA THR A 42 -11.60 -7.75 -2.21
C THR A 42 -11.43 -6.25 -1.98
N ILE A 43 -10.55 -5.59 -2.74
CA ILE A 43 -10.39 -4.12 -2.72
C ILE A 43 -11.67 -3.36 -3.08
N HIS A 44 -12.66 -4.03 -3.68
CA HIS A 44 -13.94 -3.44 -4.08
C HIS A 44 -15.04 -3.63 -3.03
N THR A 45 -14.78 -4.40 -1.97
CA THR A 45 -15.74 -4.68 -0.91
C THR A 45 -15.69 -3.57 0.14
N SER A 46 -16.71 -2.70 0.20
CA SER A 46 -16.82 -1.59 1.16
C SER A 46 -17.50 -1.97 2.47
N ASP A 47 -18.46 -2.88 2.40
CA ASP A 47 -19.26 -3.32 3.53
C ASP A 47 -19.71 -4.77 3.34
N LEU A 48 -19.94 -5.44 4.47
CA LEU A 48 -20.53 -6.76 4.56
C LEU A 48 -21.90 -6.62 5.23
N ALA A 49 -22.95 -7.04 4.52
CA ALA A 49 -24.30 -7.12 5.07
C ALA A 49 -24.55 -8.55 5.56
N VAL A 50 -24.87 -8.67 6.85
CA VAL A 50 -25.22 -9.94 7.49
C VAL A 50 -26.68 -9.88 7.92
N GLU A 51 -27.52 -10.67 7.27
CA GLU A 51 -28.93 -10.77 7.60
C GLU A 51 -29.12 -11.78 8.74
N LEU A 52 -29.82 -11.34 9.78
CA LEU A 52 -30.15 -12.12 10.97
C LEU A 52 -31.65 -12.33 11.00
N ALA A 53 -32.09 -13.55 10.74
CA ALA A 53 -33.50 -13.93 10.75
C ALA A 53 -33.75 -14.92 11.90
N LEU A 54 -34.82 -14.65 12.67
CA LEU A 54 -35.29 -15.56 13.71
C LEU A 54 -36.40 -16.45 13.15
N SER A 55 -36.33 -17.74 13.45
CA SER A 55 -37.32 -18.73 13.04
C SER A 55 -37.80 -19.57 14.22
N THR A 56 -39.08 -19.90 14.24
CA THR A 56 -39.73 -20.72 15.27
C THR A 56 -40.95 -21.43 14.69
N ILE A 57 -41.30 -22.58 15.25
CA ILE A 57 -42.50 -23.35 14.87
C ILE A 57 -43.79 -22.77 15.46
N SER A 58 -43.69 -21.82 16.39
CA SER A 58 -44.84 -21.12 16.97
C SER A 58 -45.22 -19.92 16.12
N GLU A 59 -46.50 -19.56 16.10
CA GLU A 59 -46.91 -18.29 15.48
C GLU A 59 -46.36 -17.11 16.30
N GLN A 60 -45.58 -16.26 15.64
CA GLN A 60 -45.00 -15.04 16.22
C GLN A 60 -45.15 -13.89 15.22
N PRO A 61 -46.00 -12.90 15.49
CA PRO A 61 -46.12 -11.72 14.62
C PRO A 61 -44.87 -10.83 14.76
N GLY A 62 -44.34 -10.35 13.63
CA GLY A 62 -43.28 -9.34 13.61
C GLY A 62 -41.85 -9.85 13.81
N LEU A 63 -41.57 -11.11 13.48
CA LEU A 63 -40.19 -11.63 13.38
C LEU A 63 -39.51 -11.17 12.08
N GLU A 64 -39.31 -9.87 11.94
CA GLU A 64 -38.65 -9.29 10.77
C GLU A 64 -37.13 -9.52 10.82
N PRO A 65 -36.48 -9.85 9.67
CA PRO A 65 -35.02 -9.94 9.60
C PRO A 65 -34.34 -8.61 9.91
N VAL A 66 -33.19 -8.68 10.58
CA VAL A 66 -32.34 -7.52 10.89
C VAL A 66 -31.04 -7.63 10.12
N VAL A 67 -30.64 -6.56 9.43
CA VAL A 67 -29.36 -6.52 8.71
C VAL A 67 -28.30 -5.79 9.54
N ALA A 68 -27.27 -6.53 9.95
CA ALA A 68 -26.07 -5.98 10.55
C ALA A 68 -25.05 -5.64 9.44
N ARG A 69 -24.60 -4.39 9.37
CA ARG A 69 -23.58 -3.96 8.39
C ARG A 69 -22.23 -3.77 9.06
N ALA A 70 -21.21 -4.45 8.54
CA ALA A 70 -19.82 -4.27 8.95
C ALA A 70 -19.07 -3.50 7.86
N ARG A 71 -18.43 -2.38 8.22
CA ARG A 71 -17.58 -1.62 7.29
C ARG A 71 -16.26 -2.36 7.10
N VAL A 72 -15.86 -2.55 5.85
CA VAL A 72 -14.59 -3.17 5.49
C VAL A 72 -13.54 -2.08 5.24
N VAL A 73 -12.37 -2.23 5.85
CA VAL A 73 -11.21 -1.36 5.64
C VAL A 73 -10.02 -2.25 5.31
N LEU A 74 -9.37 -1.99 4.17
CA LEU A 74 -8.13 -2.65 3.79
C LEU A 74 -6.96 -1.76 4.17
N GLU A 75 -6.08 -2.27 5.02
CA GLU A 75 -4.84 -1.60 5.41
C GLU A 75 -3.66 -2.21 4.65
N LEU A 76 -2.84 -1.34 4.05
CA LEU A 76 -1.64 -1.72 3.31
C LEU A 76 -0.41 -1.04 3.96
N PRO A 77 0.29 -1.71 4.89
CA PRO A 77 1.46 -1.13 5.55
C PRO A 77 2.66 -1.05 4.61
N LEU A 78 2.82 0.12 3.98
CA LEU A 78 3.96 0.45 3.14
C LEU A 78 5.12 1.01 3.97
N SER A 79 6.35 0.68 3.57
CA SER A 79 7.60 1.21 4.14
C SER A 79 8.49 1.73 3.02
N VAL A 80 9.05 2.92 3.23
CA VAL A 80 9.96 3.56 2.27
C VAL A 80 11.33 3.74 2.91
N THR A 81 12.38 3.29 2.22
CA THR A 81 13.77 3.44 2.66
C THR A 81 14.60 4.06 1.54
N GLY A 82 15.53 4.96 1.88
CA GLY A 82 16.43 5.61 0.94
C GLY A 82 17.89 5.48 1.35
N VAL A 83 18.77 5.21 0.39
CA VAL A 83 20.23 5.12 0.60
C VAL A 83 20.97 5.95 -0.44
N ALA A 84 21.89 6.79 0.00
CA ALA A 84 22.80 7.56 -0.86
C ALA A 84 24.15 6.87 -1.00
N VAL A 85 24.67 6.78 -2.23
CA VAL A 85 25.94 6.15 -2.57
C VAL A 85 26.77 7.09 -3.46
N PRO A 86 27.94 7.57 -2.98
CA PRO A 86 28.44 7.46 -1.61
C PRO A 86 27.63 8.34 -0.63
N PRO A 87 27.61 8.04 0.67
CA PRO A 87 26.84 8.80 1.67
C PRO A 87 27.48 10.14 2.03
N ARG A 88 28.76 10.33 1.69
CA ARG A 88 29.52 11.57 1.92
C ARG A 88 30.33 11.88 0.68
N LEU A 89 30.41 13.15 0.36
CA LEU A 89 31.13 13.70 -0.78
C LEU A 89 31.95 14.89 -0.29
N PHE A 90 33.10 15.09 -0.90
CA PHE A 90 33.88 16.30 -0.69
C PHE A 90 33.41 17.36 -1.68
N PHE A 91 33.16 18.56 -1.17
CA PHE A 91 32.87 19.71 -2.01
C PHE A 91 34.17 20.17 -2.67
N GLY A 92 34.23 20.16 -4.00
CA GLY A 92 35.41 20.56 -4.77
C GLY A 92 35.14 20.52 -6.27
N GLY A 93 36.07 21.07 -7.05
CA GLY A 93 35.96 21.19 -8.50
C GLY A 93 36.30 22.59 -9.00
N GLU A 94 36.37 22.75 -10.32
CA GLU A 94 36.54 24.05 -10.94
C GLU A 94 35.22 24.82 -10.94
N VAL A 95 35.24 26.07 -10.47
CA VAL A 95 34.07 26.93 -10.48
C VAL A 95 33.71 27.26 -11.93
N ARG A 96 32.56 26.75 -12.39
CA ARG A 96 32.03 26.96 -13.73
C ARG A 96 30.59 27.46 -13.64
N GLY A 97 30.24 28.44 -14.46
CA GLY A 97 28.86 28.89 -14.59
C GLY A 97 28.00 27.87 -15.35
N GLU A 98 26.70 27.85 -15.10
CA GLU A 98 25.74 26.92 -15.71
C GLU A 98 25.86 26.87 -17.24
N SER A 99 25.92 28.05 -17.87
CA SER A 99 26.01 28.19 -19.34
C SER A 99 27.30 27.63 -19.95
N ALA A 100 28.31 27.32 -19.13
CA ALA A 100 29.57 26.71 -19.55
C ALA A 100 29.62 25.19 -19.30
N VAL A 101 28.64 24.61 -18.60
CA VAL A 101 28.56 23.16 -18.33
C VAL A 101 27.99 22.46 -19.56
N ARG A 102 28.66 21.40 -20.02
CA ARG A 102 28.26 20.58 -21.18
C ARG A 102 28.23 19.08 -20.89
N ARG A 103 29.03 18.62 -19.93
CA ARG A 103 29.18 17.20 -19.57
C ARG A 103 28.91 17.01 -18.09
N GLU A 104 28.45 15.82 -17.70
CA GLU A 104 28.21 15.50 -16.29
C GLU A 104 29.47 15.64 -15.42
N SER A 105 30.65 15.32 -15.97
CA SER A 105 31.92 15.38 -15.23
C SER A 105 32.35 16.79 -14.84
N GLN A 106 31.73 17.82 -15.45
CA GLN A 106 31.98 19.23 -15.16
C GLN A 106 31.07 19.75 -14.04
N VAL A 107 30.06 18.98 -13.61
CA VAL A 107 29.14 19.35 -12.52
C VAL A 107 29.77 19.04 -11.17
N GLY A 108 30.38 17.87 -11.03
CA GLY A 108 31.01 17.43 -9.78
C GLY A 108 30.97 15.91 -9.60
N SER A 109 31.12 15.46 -8.36
CA SER A 109 31.08 14.05 -8.01
C SER A 109 29.66 13.48 -8.11
N ALA A 110 29.53 12.33 -8.76
CA ALA A 110 28.26 11.64 -8.89
C ALA A 110 27.78 11.03 -7.57
N VAL A 111 26.47 11.09 -7.34
CA VAL A 111 25.79 10.46 -6.21
C VAL A 111 24.54 9.74 -6.68
N SER A 112 24.36 8.51 -6.23
CA SER A 112 23.19 7.68 -6.54
C SER A 112 22.31 7.56 -5.31
N PHE A 113 21.02 7.86 -5.47
CA PHE A 113 20.00 7.64 -4.45
C PHE A 113 19.16 6.43 -4.83
N LYS A 114 19.18 5.40 -3.98
CA LYS A 114 18.36 4.20 -4.13
C LYS A 114 17.19 4.28 -3.15
N VAL A 115 15.99 4.41 -3.69
CA VAL A 115 14.74 4.41 -2.91
C VAL A 115 14.04 3.08 -3.10
N THR A 116 13.68 2.41 -2.00
CA THR A 116 12.98 1.14 -1.99
C THR A 116 11.65 1.29 -1.28
N VAL A 117 10.57 0.97 -1.99
CA VAL A 117 9.23 0.87 -1.43
C VAL A 117 8.94 -0.61 -1.19
N SER A 118 8.59 -0.96 0.05
CA SER A 118 8.31 -2.34 0.46
C SER A 118 6.96 -2.43 1.16
N HIS A 119 6.34 -3.59 1.08
CA HIS A 119 5.09 -3.91 1.76
C HIS A 119 5.31 -5.15 2.64
N ARG A 120 4.79 -5.13 3.87
CA ARG A 120 4.81 -6.31 4.75
C ARG A 120 3.47 -7.04 4.65
N GLY A 121 3.48 -8.26 4.10
CA GLY A 121 2.30 -9.11 3.98
C GLY A 121 1.89 -9.37 2.53
N GLN A 122 0.73 -9.99 2.34
CA GLN A 122 0.19 -10.26 1.00
C GLN A 122 -0.27 -8.93 0.38
N ALA A 123 0.40 -8.50 -0.68
CA ALA A 123 -0.07 -7.38 -1.45
C ALA A 123 -1.35 -7.79 -2.20
N PRO A 124 -2.39 -6.93 -2.25
CA PRO A 124 -3.47 -7.11 -3.20
C PRO A 124 -2.88 -7.27 -4.60
N LYS A 125 -3.42 -8.21 -5.40
CA LYS A 125 -2.95 -8.45 -6.78
C LYS A 125 -2.96 -7.17 -7.62
N THR A 126 -3.84 -6.24 -7.27
CA THR A 126 -3.88 -4.87 -7.79
C THR A 126 -3.66 -3.91 -6.63
N LEU A 127 -2.41 -3.49 -6.45
CA LEU A 127 -2.19 -2.16 -5.91
C LEU A 127 -2.91 -1.23 -6.91
N GLY A 128 -3.84 -0.39 -6.46
CA GLY A 128 -4.42 0.63 -7.32
C GLY A 128 -3.33 1.55 -7.90
N SER A 129 -3.71 2.73 -8.40
CA SER A 129 -2.75 3.76 -8.79
C SER A 129 -1.99 4.29 -7.56
N ALA A 130 -0.89 3.65 -7.19
CA ALA A 130 0.04 4.15 -6.18
C ALA A 130 1.08 5.05 -6.87
N PHE A 131 1.39 6.18 -6.24
CA PHE A 131 2.37 7.13 -6.75
C PHE A 131 3.47 7.32 -5.71
N LEU A 132 4.72 7.44 -6.17
CA LEU A 132 5.85 7.80 -5.34
C LEU A 132 6.26 9.25 -5.66
N THR A 133 6.19 10.12 -4.66
CA THR A 133 6.64 11.52 -4.78
C THR A 133 7.97 11.67 -4.06
N LEU A 134 9.02 12.03 -4.82
CA LEU A 134 10.34 12.33 -4.28
C LEU A 134 10.59 13.83 -4.33
N HIS A 135 10.78 14.45 -3.17
CA HIS A 135 11.24 15.84 -3.10
C HIS A 135 12.75 15.89 -3.33
N TRP A 136 13.16 16.48 -4.44
CA TRP A 136 14.56 16.54 -4.84
C TRP A 136 15.16 17.93 -4.57
N PRO A 137 16.28 18.03 -3.82
CA PRO A 137 16.88 19.31 -3.48
C PRO A 137 17.76 19.82 -4.63
N LEU A 138 17.10 20.43 -5.62
CA LEU A 138 17.73 20.92 -6.85
C LEU A 138 18.63 22.13 -6.62
N GLU A 139 18.15 23.11 -5.86
CA GLU A 139 18.77 24.41 -5.66
C GLU A 139 18.75 24.84 -4.19
N LEU A 140 19.72 25.67 -3.82
CA LEU A 140 19.78 26.39 -2.56
C LEU A 140 18.90 27.65 -2.64
N PRO A 141 18.51 28.25 -1.48
CA PRO A 141 17.72 29.49 -1.46
C PRO A 141 18.34 30.68 -2.19
N ASN A 142 19.65 30.64 -2.47
CA ASN A 142 20.37 31.67 -3.21
C ASN A 142 20.40 31.42 -4.73
N GLY A 143 19.63 30.45 -5.24
CA GLY A 143 19.55 30.10 -6.66
C GLY A 143 20.76 29.32 -7.20
N LYS A 144 21.63 28.81 -6.32
CA LYS A 144 22.73 27.93 -6.74
C LYS A 144 22.29 26.48 -6.74
N TRP A 145 22.67 25.74 -7.79
CA TRP A 145 22.46 24.30 -7.89
C TRP A 145 23.10 23.54 -6.72
N LEU A 146 22.38 22.54 -6.21
CA LEU A 146 22.85 21.63 -5.15
C LEU A 146 23.03 20.21 -5.70
N LEU A 147 21.93 19.52 -6.05
CA LEU A 147 21.97 18.19 -6.65
C LEU A 147 21.31 18.21 -8.03
N TYR A 148 22.12 18.05 -9.09
CA TYR A 148 21.62 17.96 -10.46
C TYR A 148 21.14 16.53 -10.78
N PRO A 149 19.85 16.31 -11.14
CA PRO A 149 19.35 14.98 -11.47
C PRO A 149 19.78 14.57 -12.89
N LEU A 150 20.64 13.55 -12.99
CA LEU A 150 21.16 13.04 -14.29
C LEU A 150 20.26 11.97 -14.93
N SER A 151 19.80 11.00 -14.14
CA SER A 151 18.91 9.93 -14.57
C SER A 151 17.96 9.56 -13.44
N LEU A 152 16.75 9.15 -13.81
CA LEU A 152 15.72 8.67 -12.89
C LEU A 152 15.06 7.44 -13.51
N GLU A 153 15.14 6.32 -12.81
CA GLU A 153 14.58 5.03 -13.23
C GLU A 153 13.72 4.49 -12.10
N LEU A 154 12.48 4.09 -12.42
CA LEU A 154 11.55 3.52 -11.46
C LEU A 154 11.08 2.15 -11.92
N GLY A 155 11.28 1.12 -11.09
CA GLY A 155 10.84 -0.23 -11.37
C GLY A 155 11.65 -0.95 -12.45
N THR A 156 11.28 -2.20 -12.71
CA THR A 156 11.86 -3.06 -13.75
C THR A 156 10.72 -3.81 -14.45
N PRO A 157 10.38 -3.50 -15.71
CA PRO A 157 11.02 -2.52 -16.61
C PRO A 157 10.81 -1.06 -16.16
N PRO A 158 11.64 -0.11 -16.63
CA PRO A 158 11.57 1.29 -16.22
C PRO A 158 10.22 1.93 -16.58
N VAL A 159 9.60 2.58 -15.60
CA VAL A 159 8.36 3.36 -15.74
C VAL A 159 8.72 4.84 -15.91
N PRO A 160 8.07 5.57 -16.85
CA PRO A 160 8.33 6.99 -17.04
C PRO A 160 7.99 7.79 -15.77
N CYS A 161 8.94 8.62 -15.34
CA CYS A 161 8.79 9.55 -14.24
C CYS A 161 8.62 10.99 -14.77
N SER A 162 7.95 11.84 -13.98
CA SER A 162 7.76 13.26 -14.29
C SER A 162 8.17 14.13 -13.09
N PRO A 163 8.91 15.24 -13.29
CA PRO A 163 9.47 15.71 -14.56
C PRO A 163 10.67 14.86 -15.04
N SER A 164 11.08 15.04 -16.30
CA SER A 164 12.24 14.33 -16.86
C SER A 164 13.54 14.78 -16.19
N ALA A 165 14.42 13.83 -15.87
CA ALA A 165 15.78 14.12 -15.43
C ALA A 165 16.61 14.80 -16.55
N ASN A 166 17.75 15.37 -16.17
CA ASN A 166 18.71 16.04 -17.05
C ASN A 166 18.13 17.22 -17.86
N PRO A 167 17.58 18.26 -17.21
CA PRO A 167 16.97 19.41 -17.90
C PRO A 167 17.94 20.18 -18.82
N LEU A 168 19.22 20.29 -18.44
CA LEU A 168 20.26 20.94 -19.25
C LEU A 168 20.81 20.06 -20.38
N ARG A 169 20.31 18.82 -20.53
CA ARG A 169 20.73 17.85 -21.56
C ARG A 169 22.25 17.65 -21.59
N LEU A 170 22.85 17.54 -20.40
CA LEU A 170 24.27 17.27 -20.26
C LEU A 170 24.63 15.92 -20.89
N THR A 171 25.78 15.87 -21.54
CA THR A 171 26.30 14.59 -22.06
C THR A 171 26.75 13.72 -20.89
N LEU A 172 26.12 12.55 -20.75
CA LEU A 172 26.48 11.56 -19.74
C LEU A 172 27.75 10.82 -20.18
N VAL A 173 28.69 10.61 -19.26
CA VAL A 173 29.85 9.76 -19.54
C VAL A 173 29.38 8.34 -19.32
N GLN A 174 29.44 7.50 -20.36
CA GLN A 174 29.15 6.08 -20.18
C GLN A 174 30.08 5.53 -19.08
N PRO A 175 29.56 4.77 -18.10
CA PRO A 175 30.43 4.05 -17.19
C PRO A 175 31.33 3.19 -18.07
N ARG A 176 32.65 3.40 -18.00
CA ARG A 176 33.61 2.51 -18.63
C ARG A 176 33.24 1.12 -18.11
N GLY A 177 32.77 0.26 -19.02
CA GLY A 177 32.37 -1.08 -18.68
C GLY A 177 33.48 -1.72 -17.84
N LEU A 178 33.08 -2.34 -16.73
CA LEU A 178 33.87 -3.41 -16.15
C LEU A 178 34.20 -4.34 -17.32
N GLY A 179 35.47 -4.37 -17.73
CA GLY A 179 35.91 -5.22 -18.82
C GLY A 179 35.42 -6.63 -18.53
N ARG A 180 34.73 -7.23 -19.50
CA ARG A 180 34.51 -8.67 -19.51
C ARG A 180 35.90 -9.31 -19.43
N ALA A 181 36.22 -9.87 -18.27
CA ALA A 181 37.19 -10.95 -18.17
C ALA A 181 36.54 -12.23 -18.66
#